data_AF-A0A0R3DZJ8-F1
#
_entry.id   AF-A0A0R3DZJ8-F1
#
_cell.length_a   1.000
_cell.length_b   1.000
_cell.length_c   1.000
_cell.angle_alpha   90.00
_cell.angle_beta   90.00
_cell.angle_gamma   90.00
#
_symmetry.space_group_name_H-M   'P 1'
#
loop_
_entity.id
_entity.type
_entity.pdbx_description
1 polymer ?
#
loop_
_entity_poly.entity_id
_entity_poly.type
_entity_poly.pdbx_seq_one_letter_code
_entity_poly.pdbx_strand_id
1 'polypeptide(L)' 'MPLDRGPPPTPPAIEETQKKTDAPIVDMRDAFARKTPQTEEDLAQARAFIEGKIEMIRRDPHMTPSEKEAAIADLQSRR' A
#
# COMPACT_ATOMS: atom_id res chain seq x y z
N MET A 1 3.81 -8.19 39.66
CA MET A 1 2.45 -7.63 39.60
C MET A 1 1.88 -7.91 38.21
N PRO A 2 0.81 -8.70 38.05
CA PRO A 2 0.15 -8.83 36.76
C PRO A 2 -0.59 -7.53 36.45
N LEU A 3 -0.36 -6.96 35.26
CA LEU A 3 -1.13 -5.82 34.79
C LEU A 3 -2.55 -6.31 34.52
N ASP A 4 -3.49 -5.85 35.34
CA ASP A 4 -4.93 -6.00 35.12
C ASP A 4 -5.30 -5.26 33.83
N ARG A 5 -5.23 -5.99 32.71
CA ARG A 5 -5.68 -5.51 31.41
C ARG A 5 -7.19 -5.73 31.37
N GLY A 6 -7.91 -4.75 31.92
CA GLY A 6 -9.35 -4.64 31.69
C GLY A 6 -9.68 -4.77 30.18
N PRO A 7 -10.92 -5.12 29.84
CA PRO A 7 -11.31 -5.32 28.46
C PRO A 7 -10.95 -4.08 27.63
N PRO A 8 -10.47 -4.26 26.38
CA PRO A 8 -10.15 -3.12 25.52
C PRO A 8 -11.36 -2.19 25.44
N PRO A 9 -11.15 -0.86 25.41
CA PRO A 9 -12.25 0.08 25.29
C PRO A 9 -13.06 -0.25 24.04
N THR A 10 -14.39 -0.26 24.18
CA THR A 10 -15.28 -0.45 23.04
C THR A 10 -14.98 0.63 22.01
N PRO A 11 -14.72 0.28 20.74
CA PRO A 11 -14.55 1.29 19.70
C PRO A 11 -15.81 2.18 19.68
N PRO A 12 -15.65 3.50 19.45
CA PRO A 12 -16.80 4.39 19.36
C PRO A 12 -17.79 3.82 18.34
N ALA A 13 -19.07 3.79 18.71
CA ALA A 13 -20.13 3.41 17.80
C ALA A 13 -20.00 4.29 16.56
N ILE A 14 -19.70 3.68 15.42
CA ILE A 14 -19.67 4.38 14.13
C ILE A 14 -21.12 4.75 13.89
N GLU A 15 -21.48 6.01 14.19
CA GLU A 15 -22.77 6.56 13.81
C GLU A 15 -22.94 6.27 12.32
N GLU A 16 -24.00 5.53 12.01
CA GLU A 16 -24.34 5.01 10.71
C GLU A 16 -24.14 6.11 9.67
N THR A 17 -23.02 6.01 8.93
CA THR A 17 -22.58 7.07 8.03
C THR A 17 -23.70 7.22 7.02
N GLN A 18 -24.46 8.32 7.12
CA GLN A 18 -25.53 8.66 6.18
C GLN A 18 -24.99 8.40 4.77
N LYS A 19 -25.63 7.47 4.04
CA LYS A 19 -25.30 7.14 2.66
C LYS A 19 -25.33 8.44 1.85
N LYS A 20 -24.16 9.07 1.70
CA LYS A 20 -24.01 10.28 0.90
C LYS A 20 -24.32 9.89 -0.54
N THR A 21 -25.40 10.45 -1.04
CA THR A 21 -25.83 10.45 -2.44
C THR A 21 -24.66 10.70 -3.38
N ASP A 22 -24.60 9.93 -4.47
CA ASP A 22 -23.77 10.06 -5.68
C ASP A 22 -22.99 11.38 -5.79
N ALA A 23 -21.88 11.48 -5.05
CA ALA A 23 -20.91 12.54 -5.29
C ALA A 23 -19.98 12.07 -6.41
N PRO A 24 -19.67 12.91 -7.40
CA PRO A 24 -18.69 12.55 -8.42
C PRO A 24 -17.36 12.23 -7.75
N ILE A 25 -16.71 11.15 -8.17
CA ILE A 25 -15.36 10.79 -7.71
C ILE A 25 -14.41 11.86 -8.25
N VAL A 26 -14.00 12.79 -7.39
CA VAL A 26 -13.04 13.84 -7.74
C VAL A 26 -11.63 13.29 -7.54
N ASP A 27 -10.78 13.40 -8.57
CA ASP A 27 -9.37 13.04 -8.47
C ASP A 27 -8.60 14.10 -7.66
N MET A 28 -8.20 13.74 -6.45
CA MET A 28 -7.44 14.62 -5.56
C MET A 28 -5.95 14.24 -5.48
N ARG A 29 -5.43 13.39 -6.38
CA ARG A 29 -4.04 12.92 -6.32
C ARG A 29 -3.02 14.06 -6.26
N ASP A 30 -3.25 15.12 -7.04
CA ASP A 30 -2.39 16.31 -7.04
C ASP A 30 -2.44 17.08 -5.71
N ALA A 31 -3.58 17.08 -5.02
CA ALA A 31 -3.70 17.75 -3.72
C ALA A 31 -2.84 17.10 -2.64
N PHE A 32 -2.53 15.81 -2.79
CA PHE A 32 -1.66 15.04 -1.90
C PHE A 32 -0.26 14.78 -2.47
N ALA A 33 0.08 15.39 -3.61
CA ALA A 33 1.42 15.30 -4.16
C ALA A 33 2.45 15.87 -3.17
N ARG A 34 3.61 15.21 -3.08
CA ARG A 34 4.71 15.68 -2.23
C ARG A 34 5.15 17.06 -2.72
N LYS A 35 5.14 18.04 -1.81
CA LYS A 35 5.66 19.38 -2.06
C LYS A 35 7.19 19.45 -2.00
N THR A 36 7.81 18.48 -1.33
CA THR A 36 9.26 18.39 -1.16
C THR A 36 9.87 17.45 -2.20
N PRO A 37 11.09 17.75 -2.69
CA PRO A 37 11.83 16.84 -3.56
C PRO A 37 12.03 15.48 -2.90
N GLN A 38 12.12 14.44 -3.72
CA GLN A 38 12.43 13.09 -3.26
C GLN A 38 13.87 13.03 -2.74
N THR A 39 14.07 12.47 -1.56
CA THR A 39 15.39 12.31 -0.94
C THR A 39 16.09 11.05 -1.47
N GLU A 40 17.41 10.94 -1.24
CA GLU A 40 18.15 9.70 -1.57
C GLU A 40 17.62 8.49 -0.78
N GLU A 41 17.18 8.70 0.47
CA GLU A 41 16.55 7.67 1.29
C GLU A 41 15.20 7.22 0.70
N ASP A 42 14.38 8.15 0.19
CA ASP A 42 13.13 7.79 -0.50
C ASP A 42 13.41 6.93 -1.75
N LEU A 43 14.51 7.21 -2.48
CA LEU A 43 14.91 6.40 -3.64
C LEU A 43 15.41 5.01 -3.21
N ALA A 44 16.18 4.93 -2.13
CA ALA A 44 16.63 3.65 -1.57
C ALA A 44 15.44 2.80 -1.09
N GLN A 45 14.46 3.41 -0.41
CA GLN A 45 13.23 2.75 0.02
C GLN A 45 12.38 2.29 -1.17
N ALA A 46 12.25 3.12 -2.21
CA ALA A 46 11.54 2.74 -3.43
C ALA A 46 12.17 1.52 -4.11
N ARG A 47 13.51 1.47 -4.19
CA ARG A 47 14.24 0.30 -4.70
C ARG A 47 14.02 -0.95 -3.87
N ALA A 48 14.15 -0.84 -2.54
CA ALA A 48 13.91 -1.96 -1.63
C ALA A 48 12.46 -2.49 -1.73
N PHE A 49 11.49 -1.58 -1.90
CA PHE A 49 10.10 -1.95 -2.10
C PHE A 49 9.86 -2.71 -3.41
N ILE A 50 10.49 -2.27 -4.51
CA ILE A 50 10.42 -2.97 -5.81
C ILE A 50 11.07 -4.35 -5.70
N GLU A 51 12.23 -4.47 -5.06
CA GLU A 51 12.92 -5.74 -4.84
C GLU A 51 12.07 -6.71 -4.02
N GLY A 52 11.41 -6.24 -2.95
CA GLY A 52 10.48 -7.04 -2.16
C GLY A 52 9.29 -7.55 -2.98
N LYS A 53 8.73 -6.73 -3.88
CA LYS A 53 7.66 -7.17 -4.79
C LYS A 53 8.13 -8.22 -5.78
N ILE A 54 9.33 -8.08 -6.32
CA ILE A 54 9.95 -9.08 -7.21
C ILE A 54 10.12 -10.41 -6.47
N GLU A 55 10.59 -10.39 -5.23
CA GLU A 55 10.74 -11.59 -4.41
C GLU A 55 9.39 -12.28 -4.14
N MET A 56 8.35 -11.49 -3.86
CA MET A 56 6.98 -12.00 -3.69
C MET A 56 6.48 -12.73 -4.94
N ILE A 57 6.62 -12.11 -6.13
CA ILE A 57 6.21 -12.72 -7.42
C ILE A 57 6.99 -14.01 -7.70
N ARG A 58 8.30 -14.03 -7.41
CA ARG A 58 9.12 -15.24 -7.60
C ARG A 58 8.58 -16.42 -6.80
N ARG A 59 8.12 -16.16 -5.57
CA ARG A 59 7.60 -17.18 -4.65
C ARG A 59 6.14 -17.53 -4.87
N ASP A 60 5.40 -16.78 -5.70
CA ASP A 60 3.98 -17.02 -5.91
C ASP A 60 3.73 -18.40 -6.56
N PRO A 61 3.04 -19.35 -5.90
CA PRO A 61 2.76 -20.67 -6.48
C PRO A 61 1.65 -20.64 -7.54
N HIS A 62 0.87 -19.56 -7.64
CA HIS A 62 -0.26 -19.46 -8.55
C HIS A 62 0.09 -18.86 -9.92
N MET A 63 1.30 -18.30 -10.06
CA MET A 63 1.77 -17.74 -11.32
C MET A 63 2.61 -18.76 -12.10
N THR A 64 2.36 -18.85 -13.40
CA THR A 64 3.23 -19.58 -14.32
C THR A 64 4.58 -18.87 -14.47
N PRO A 65 5.64 -19.57 -14.91
CA PRO A 65 6.95 -18.95 -15.12
C PRO A 65 6.90 -17.74 -16.06
N SER A 66 6.12 -17.81 -17.14
CA SER A 66 5.99 -16.71 -18.11
C SER A 66 5.29 -15.48 -17.50
N GLU A 67 4.25 -15.68 -16.69
CA GLU A 67 3.57 -14.58 -15.99
C GLU A 67 4.49 -13.93 -14.95
N LYS A 68 5.30 -14.73 -14.25
CA LYS A 68 6.31 -14.20 -13.32
C LYS A 68 7.33 -13.34 -14.04
N GLU A 69 7.87 -13.81 -15.15
CA GLU A 69 8.85 -13.07 -15.95
C GLU A 69 8.27 -11.75 -16.46
N ALA A 70 7.04 -11.77 -17.00
CA ALA A 70 6.35 -10.56 -17.45
C ALA A 70 6.12 -9.57 -16.30
N ALA A 71 5.63 -10.03 -15.15
CA ALA A 71 5.38 -9.17 -14.00
C ALA A 71 6.68 -8.59 -13.40
N ILE A 72 7.77 -9.36 -13.41
CA ILE A 72 9.09 -8.88 -12.96
C ILE A 72 9.64 -7.84 -13.94
N ALA A 73 9.52 -8.07 -15.25
CA ALA A 73 9.95 -7.11 -16.26
C ALA A 73 9.19 -5.77 -16.12
N ASP A 74 7.88 -5.83 -15.92
CA ASP A 74 7.03 -4.67 -15.65
C ASP A 74 7.48 -3.89 -14.42
N LEU A 75 7.85 -4.57 -13.33
CA LEU A 75 8.36 -3.91 -12.12
C LEU A 75 9.76 -3.32 -12.33
N GLN A 76 10.62 -3.98 -13.09
CA GLN A 76 11.96 -3.48 -13.40
C GLN A 76 11.93 -2.22 -14.28
N SER A 77 10.94 -2.09 -15.17
CA SER A 77 10.75 -0.87 -15.97
C SER A 77 10.37 0.36 -15.14
N ARG A 78 9.91 0.16 -13.89
CA ARG A 78 9.44 1.22 -12.97
C ARG A 78 10.47 1.60 -11.91
N ARG A 79 11.66 0.99 -11.95
CA ARG A 79 12.78 1.24 -11.04
C ARG A 79 13.62 2.42 -11.52
#